data_AF-A0A7S1A7P9-F1
#
_entry.id   AF-A0A7S1A7P9-F1
#
_cell.length_a   1.000
_cell.length_b   1.000
_cell.length_c   1.000
_cell.angle_alpha   90.00
_cell.angle_beta   90.00
_cell.angle_gamma   90.00
#
_symmetry.space_group_name_H-M   'P 1'
#
loop_
_entity.id
_entity.type
_entity.pdbx_description
1 polymer ?
#
loop_
_entity_poly.entity_id
_entity_poly.type
_entity_poly.pdbx_seq_one_letter_code
_entity_poly.pdbx_strand_id
1 'polypeptide(L)'
;SLAIGALPAYVSTADVFIICAPDAVHRDSKEFCGLSTYNLRGWCRMEMFAKACSSGTAHMYLQTGTGISELTDQDFSSLSLHVFEGVFTVQRDMEKLVEPVLGLYSLILSHGLEEKLHFIQE
;
A
#
# COMPACT_ATOMS: atom_id res chain seq x y z
N SER A 1 0.10 5.98 18.86
CA SER A 1 -0.95 6.63 18.04
C SER A 1 -1.76 5.52 17.41
N LEU A 2 -3.06 5.48 17.67
CA LEU A 2 -3.97 4.45 17.16
C LEU A 2 -4.14 4.53 15.63
N ALA A 3 -4.05 5.73 15.06
CA ALA A 3 -4.22 5.97 13.63
C ALA A 3 -3.25 5.15 12.76
N ILE A 4 -2.03 4.94 13.25
CA ILE A 4 -0.99 4.17 12.56
C ILE A 4 -1.38 2.69 12.47
N GLY A 5 -1.79 2.09 13.58
CA GLY A 5 -2.18 0.67 13.62
C GLY A 5 -3.49 0.41 12.87
N ALA A 6 -4.37 1.41 12.80
CA ALA A 6 -5.64 1.31 12.07
C ALA A 6 -5.49 1.53 10.55
N LEU A 7 -4.36 2.04 10.07
CA LEU A 7 -4.12 2.36 8.66
C LEU A 7 -4.48 1.18 7.73
N PRO A 8 -4.04 -0.06 8.00
CA PRO A 8 -4.32 -1.17 7.09
C PRO A 8 -5.80 -1.55 7.08
N ALA A 9 -6.50 -1.45 8.22
CA ALA A 9 -7.93 -1.75 8.30
C ALA A 9 -8.78 -0.77 7.47
N TYR A 10 -8.43 0.52 7.48
CA TYR A 10 -9.11 1.51 6.64
C TYR A 10 -8.85 1.28 5.16
N VAL A 11 -7.61 1.00 4.78
CA VAL A 11 -7.25 0.82 3.38
C VAL A 11 -7.82 -0.48 2.80
N SER A 12 -7.81 -1.57 3.58
CA SER A 12 -8.36 -2.85 3.15
C SER A 12 -9.87 -2.85 2.93
N THR A 13 -10.59 -1.89 3.53
CA THR A 13 -12.05 -1.75 3.37
C THR A 13 -12.44 -0.67 2.36
N ALA A 14 -11.47 0.05 1.79
CA ALA A 14 -11.74 1.07 0.80
C ALA A 14 -12.12 0.45 -0.56
N ASP A 15 -13.24 0.89 -1.14
CA ASP A 15 -13.67 0.47 -2.47
C ASP A 15 -12.65 0.90 -3.54
N VAL A 16 -12.15 2.13 -3.41
CA VAL A 16 -11.22 2.77 -4.34
C VAL A 16 -9.97 3.22 -3.61
N PHE A 17 -8.80 2.96 -4.19
CA PHE A 17 -7.51 3.40 -3.68
C PHE A 17 -6.79 4.25 -4.72
N ILE A 18 -6.39 5.47 -4.37
CA ILE A 18 -5.72 6.40 -5.29
C ILE A 18 -4.33 6.72 -4.75
N ILE A 19 -3.30 6.37 -5.52
CA ILE A 19 -1.93 6.81 -5.30
C ILE A 19 -1.81 8.25 -5.76
N CYS A 20 -1.72 9.18 -4.82
CA CYS A 20 -1.52 10.60 -5.11
C CYS A 20 -0.02 10.93 -5.18
N ALA A 21 0.53 10.99 -6.39
CA ALA A 21 1.94 11.20 -6.67
C ALA A 21 2.13 12.34 -7.69
N PRO A 22 1.73 13.58 -7.35
CA PRO A 22 1.79 14.71 -8.28
C PRO A 22 3.25 15.07 -8.59
N ASP A 23 3.51 15.50 -9.82
CA ASP A 23 4.80 16.09 -10.21
C ASP A 23 4.88 17.53 -9.68
N ALA A 24 5.29 17.66 -8.42
CA ALA A 24 5.24 18.92 -7.67
C ALA A 24 6.54 19.18 -6.93
N VAL A 25 6.79 20.44 -6.55
CA VAL A 25 7.90 20.78 -5.64
C VAL A 25 7.32 21.06 -4.26
N HIS A 26 7.79 20.34 -3.25
CA HIS A 26 7.36 20.54 -1.88
C HIS A 26 7.66 21.97 -1.43
N ARG A 27 6.65 22.69 -0.93
CA ARG A 27 6.76 24.13 -0.61
C ARG A 27 7.91 24.43 0.35
N ASP A 28 8.08 23.59 1.38
CA ASP A 28 8.99 23.88 2.49
C ASP A 28 10.40 23.29 2.25
N SER A 29 10.53 21.97 1.99
CA SER A 29 11.82 21.34 1.67
C SER A 29 12.41 21.70 0.30
N LYS A 30 11.61 22.23 -0.64
CA LYS A 30 12.00 22.49 -2.04
C LYS A 30 12.40 21.24 -2.83
N GLU A 31 12.13 20.06 -2.30
CA GLU A 31 12.39 18.79 -2.98
C GLU A 31 11.26 18.46 -3.95
N PHE A 32 11.60 17.75 -5.02
CA PHE A 32 10.61 17.21 -5.94
C PHE A 32 9.79 16.11 -5.24
N CYS A 33 8.47 16.17 -5.38
CA CYS A 33 7.51 15.15 -5.02
C CYS A 33 6.98 14.53 -6.31
N GLY A 34 6.74 13.22 -6.26
CA GLY A 34 6.25 12.42 -7.37
C GLY A 34 6.27 10.94 -6.99
N LEU A 35 6.06 10.07 -7.97
CA LEU A 35 5.91 8.63 -7.74
C LEU A 35 7.13 8.00 -7.07
N SER A 36 8.34 8.44 -7.44
CA SER A 36 9.58 7.99 -6.82
C SER A 36 9.60 8.28 -5.31
N THR A 37 9.28 9.51 -4.91
CA THR A 37 9.24 9.89 -3.49
C THR A 37 8.07 9.27 -2.73
N TYR A 38 6.92 9.07 -3.38
CA TYR A 38 5.80 8.32 -2.80
C TYR A 38 6.23 6.89 -2.46
N ASN A 39 6.89 6.22 -3.43
CA ASN A 39 7.35 4.84 -3.30
C ASN A 39 8.45 4.68 -2.23
N LEU A 40 9.11 5.75 -1.77
CA LEU A 40 10.07 5.66 -0.67
C LEU A 40 9.42 5.65 0.72
N ARG A 41 8.16 6.08 0.85
CA ARG A 41 7.55 6.31 2.17
C ARG A 41 6.98 5.01 2.72
N GLY A 42 7.46 4.57 3.89
CA GLY A 42 7.02 3.32 4.51
C GLY A 42 5.52 3.25 4.76
N TRP A 43 4.90 4.39 5.07
CA TRP A 43 3.45 4.56 5.17
C TRP A 43 2.71 4.20 3.89
N CYS A 44 3.15 4.76 2.77
CA CYS A 44 2.55 4.55 1.47
C CYS A 44 2.70 3.09 1.03
N ARG A 45 3.84 2.46 1.34
CA ARG A 45 4.04 1.03 1.12
C ARG A 45 3.07 0.17 1.92
N MET A 46 2.82 0.53 3.18
CA MET A 46 1.85 -0.15 4.03
C MET A 46 0.43 -0.05 3.47
N GLU A 47 0.03 1.14 3.00
CA GLU A 47 -1.28 1.35 2.35
C GLU A 47 -1.43 0.48 1.10
N MET A 48 -0.45 0.55 0.18
CA MET A 48 -0.44 -0.28 -1.03
C MET A 48 -0.48 -1.77 -0.71
N PHE A 49 0.33 -2.22 0.27
CA PHE A 49 0.35 -3.61 0.71
C PHE A 49 -1.01 -4.04 1.25
N ALA A 50 -1.66 -3.24 2.10
CA ALA A 50 -2.99 -3.54 2.62
C ALA A 50 -4.06 -3.67 1.51
N LYS A 51 -4.06 -2.75 0.55
CA LYS A 51 -4.99 -2.80 -0.59
C LYS A 51 -4.74 -4.04 -1.46
N ALA A 52 -3.47 -4.30 -1.81
CA ALA A 52 -3.09 -5.46 -2.60
C ALA A 52 -3.47 -6.79 -1.90
N CYS A 53 -3.29 -6.88 -0.58
CA CYS A 53 -3.66 -8.08 0.20
C CYS A 53 -5.17 -8.29 0.32
N SER A 54 -6.00 -7.25 0.14
CA SER A 54 -7.45 -7.33 0.34
C SER A 54 -8.22 -7.56 -0.97
N SER A 55 -7.89 -6.82 -2.03
CA SER A 55 -8.62 -6.88 -3.30
C SER A 55 -7.71 -7.00 -4.52
N GLY A 56 -6.42 -7.30 -4.34
CA GLY A 56 -5.44 -7.19 -5.41
C GLY A 56 -5.29 -5.74 -5.91
N THR A 57 -5.00 -5.57 -7.20
CA THR A 57 -4.84 -4.26 -7.84
C THR A 57 -6.15 -3.67 -8.37
N ALA A 58 -7.27 -4.36 -8.18
CA ALA A 58 -8.58 -3.88 -8.62
C ALA A 58 -8.93 -2.55 -7.95
N HIS A 59 -9.45 -1.61 -8.74
CA HIS A 59 -9.83 -0.26 -8.31
C HIS A 59 -8.70 0.53 -7.64
N MET A 60 -7.44 0.23 -8.01
CA MET A 60 -6.30 1.09 -7.73
C MET A 60 -6.09 2.06 -8.89
N TYR A 61 -5.82 3.32 -8.55
CA TYR A 61 -5.59 4.39 -9.50
C TYR A 61 -4.30 5.13 -9.16
N LEU A 62 -3.64 5.67 -10.18
CA LEU A 62 -2.46 6.51 -10.05
C LEU A 62 -2.78 7.92 -10.52
N GLN A 63 -2.52 8.90 -9.64
CA GLN A 63 -2.61 10.31 -9.96
C GLN A 63 -1.20 10.91 -10.06
N THR A 64 -0.84 11.37 -11.26
CA THR A 64 0.40 12.13 -11.54
C THR A 64 0.05 13.46 -12.21
N GLY A 65 1.04 14.27 -12.63
CA GLY A 65 0.81 15.59 -13.20
C GLY A 65 -0.15 15.64 -14.41
N THR A 66 -0.44 14.50 -15.05
CA THR A 66 -1.30 14.38 -16.24
C THR A 66 -2.76 14.01 -15.94
N GLY A 67 -3.11 13.67 -14.69
CA GLY A 67 -4.46 13.27 -14.30
C GLY A 67 -4.48 11.98 -13.49
N ILE A 68 -5.64 11.33 -13.46
CA ILE A 68 -5.87 10.05 -12.77
C ILE A 68 -6.06 8.96 -13.83
N SER A 69 -5.33 7.87 -13.72
CA SER A 69 -5.50 6.66 -14.54
C SER A 69 -5.60 5.43 -13.66
N GLU A 70 -6.15 4.33 -14.21
CA GLU A 70 -6.05 3.03 -13.56
C GLU A 70 -4.58 2.63 -13.39
N LEU A 71 -4.28 1.93 -12.29
CA LEU A 71 -2.94 1.44 -12.03
C LEU A 71 -2.67 0.22 -12.91
N THR A 72 -1.66 0.31 -13.78
CA THR A 72 -1.29 -0.82 -14.65
C THR A 72 -0.41 -1.83 -13.93
N ASP A 73 -0.30 -3.05 -14.47
CA ASP A 73 0.62 -4.07 -13.94
C ASP A 73 2.09 -3.61 -13.99
N GLN A 74 2.45 -2.80 -15.01
CA GLN A 74 3.77 -2.22 -15.12
C GLN A 74 4.02 -1.18 -14.02
N ASP A 75 3.04 -0.32 -13.73
CA ASP A 75 3.13 0.63 -12.62
C ASP A 75 3.27 -0.12 -11.30
N PHE A 76 2.42 -1.12 -11.06
CA PHE A 76 2.44 -1.93 -9.85
C PHE A 76 3.77 -2.66 -9.64
N SER A 77 4.35 -3.21 -10.71
CA SER A 77 5.66 -3.89 -10.66
C SER A 77 6.81 -2.95 -10.29
N SER A 78 6.66 -1.64 -10.52
CA SER A 78 7.65 -0.62 -10.14
C SER A 78 7.51 -0.15 -8.68
N LEU A 79 6.38 -0.46 -8.04
CA LEU A 79 6.11 -0.11 -6.65
C LEU A 79 6.70 -1.15 -5.71
N SER A 80 7.19 -0.70 -4.57
CA SER A 80 7.80 -1.58 -3.57
C SER A 80 6.84 -1.82 -2.42
N LEU A 81 6.51 -3.08 -2.17
CA LEU A 81 5.69 -3.51 -1.04
C LEU A 81 6.52 -3.80 0.22
N HIS A 82 7.84 -3.61 0.18
CA HIS A 82 8.70 -3.79 1.35
C HIS A 82 8.50 -2.64 2.34
N VAL A 83 7.47 -2.75 3.20
CA VAL A 83 7.05 -1.72 4.17
C VAL A 83 8.20 -1.27 5.05
N PHE A 84 8.98 -2.22 5.58
CA PHE A 84 10.06 -1.96 6.54
C PHE A 84 11.36 -1.44 5.90
N GLU A 85 11.46 -1.45 4.57
CA GLU A 85 12.54 -0.77 3.83
C GLU A 85 12.18 0.69 3.48
N GLY A 86 10.98 1.14 3.84
CA GLY A 86 10.53 2.49 3.60
C GLY A 86 11.08 3.51 4.61
N VAL A 87 11.08 4.77 4.19
CA VAL A 87 11.43 5.92 5.01
C VAL A 87 10.22 6.38 5.82
N PHE A 88 10.41 6.53 7.13
CA PHE A 88 9.41 7.03 8.05
C PHE A 88 9.85 8.38 8.61
N THR A 89 8.95 9.36 8.65
CA THR A 89 9.22 10.65 9.30
C THR A 89 9.52 10.46 10.80
N VAL A 90 8.89 9.48 11.44
CA VAL A 90 9.19 9.05 12.80
C VAL A 90 9.55 7.57 12.77
N GLN A 91 10.84 7.25 12.93
CA GLN A 91 11.32 5.87 12.71
C GLN A 91 10.63 4.82 13.60
N ARG A 92 10.31 5.16 14.85
CA ARG A 92 9.60 4.26 15.80
C ARG A 92 8.20 3.88 15.36
N ASP A 93 7.61 4.60 14.41
CA ASP A 93 6.31 4.26 13.91
C ASP A 93 6.30 2.98 13.06
N MET A 94 7.47 2.61 12.51
CA MET A 94 7.68 1.35 11.81
C MET A 94 7.33 0.13 12.69
N GLU A 95 7.68 0.16 13.97
CA GLU A 95 7.41 -0.93 14.92
C GLU A 95 5.91 -1.18 15.10
N LYS A 96 5.10 -0.12 15.02
CA LYS A 96 3.64 -0.20 15.16
C LYS A 96 2.97 -0.87 13.96
N LEU A 97 3.68 -1.03 12.85
CA LEU A 97 3.19 -1.71 11.65
C LEU A 97 3.49 -3.21 11.66
N VAL A 98 4.28 -3.72 12.60
CA VAL A 98 4.62 -5.15 12.68
C VAL A 98 3.38 -6.01 12.84
N GLU A 99 2.56 -5.74 13.85
CA GLU A 99 1.32 -6.51 14.09
C GLU A 99 0.34 -6.43 12.91
N PRO A 100 0.02 -5.25 12.34
CA PRO A 100 -0.84 -5.18 11.16
C PRO A 100 -0.29 -5.90 9.93
N VAL A 101 1.02 -5.83 9.66
CA VAL A 101 1.63 -6.56 8.52
C VAL A 101 1.49 -8.07 8.71
N LEU A 102 1.75 -8.59 9.91
CA LEU A 102 1.54 -10.00 10.22
C LEU A 102 0.07 -10.40 10.08
N GLY A 103 -0.86 -9.52 10.47
CA GLY A 103 -2.30 -9.72 10.26
C GLY A 103 -2.66 -9.88 8.78
N LEU A 104 -2.14 -9.02 7.91
CA LEU A 104 -2.36 -9.12 6.46
C LEU A 104 -1.78 -10.41 5.87
N TYR A 105 -0.57 -10.82 6.28
CA TYR A 105 -0.02 -12.11 5.87
C TYR A 105 -0.90 -13.27 6.31
N SER A 106 -1.39 -13.24 7.55
CA SER A 106 -2.32 -14.27 8.04
C SER A 106 -3.57 -14.34 7.18
N LEU A 107 -4.14 -13.20 6.78
CA LEU A 107 -5.31 -13.16 5.90
C LEU A 107 -5.03 -13.79 4.54
N ILE A 108 -3.91 -13.46 3.89
CA ILE A 108 -3.55 -14.06 2.58
C ILE A 108 -3.40 -15.57 2.71
N LEU A 109 -2.69 -16.03 3.75
CA LEU A 109 -2.48 -17.47 3.98
C LEU A 109 -3.80 -18.19 4.24
N SER A 110 -4.72 -17.59 5.01
CA SER A 110 -6.06 -18.13 5.24
C SER A 110 -6.86 -18.26 3.95
N HIS A 111 -6.91 -17.21 3.11
CA HIS A 111 -7.62 -17.26 1.83
C HIS A 111 -7.04 -18.34 0.91
N GLY A 112 -5.70 -18.44 0.81
CA GLY A 112 -5.06 -19.48 -0.01
C GLY A 112 -5.26 -20.91 0.51
N LEU A 113 -5.49 -21.08 1.82
CA LEU A 113 -5.87 -22.38 2.40
C LEU A 113 -7.33 -22.73 2.07
N GLU A 114 -8.24 -21.76 2.18
CA GLU A 114 -9.66 -21.93 1.84
C GLU A 114 -9.85 -22.28 0.36
N GLU A 115 -9.17 -21.59 -0.56
CA GLU A 115 -9.20 -21.92 -1.99
C GLU A 115 -8.73 -23.37 -2.23
N LYS A 116 -7.61 -23.79 -1.63
CA LYS A 116 -7.10 -25.17 -1.76
C LYS A 116 -8.07 -26.22 -1.21
N LEU A 117 -8.75 -25.94 -0.11
CA LEU A 117 -9.77 -26.83 0.45
C LEU A 117 -10.95 -26.99 -0.51
N HIS A 118 -11.41 -25.89 -1.13
CA HIS A 118 -12.43 -25.94 -2.17
C HIS A 118 -12.02 -26.81 -3.37
N PHE A 119 -10.78 -26.69 -3.86
CA PHE A 119 -10.27 -27.52 -4.97
C PHE A 119 -10.14 -29.01 -4.64
N ILE A 120 -10.05 -29.41 -3.37
CA ILE A 120 -9.96 -30.83 -2.97
C ILE A 120 -11.36 -31.47 -2.84
N GLN A 121 -12.42 -30.66 -2.73
CA GLN A 121 -13.79 -31.12 -2.53
C GLN A 121 -14.60 -31.24 -3.84
N GLU A 122 -14.05 -30.81 -4.98
CA GLU A 122 -14.60 -30.99 -6.34
C GLU A 122 -13.94 -32.16 -7.06
#